data_AF-A0A914G260-F1
#
_entry.id   AF-A0A914G260-F1
#
_cell.length_a   1.000
_cell.length_b   1.000
_cell.length_c   1.000
_cell.angle_alpha   90.00
_cell.angle_beta   90.00
_cell.angle_gamma   90.00
#
_symmetry.space_group_name_H-M   'P 1'
#
loop_
_entity.id
_entity.type
_entity.pdbx_description
1 polymer ?
#
loop_
_entity_poly.entity_id
_entity_poly.type
_entity_poly.pdbx_seq_one_letter_code
_entity_poly.pdbx_strand_id
1 'polypeptide(L)'
;MLRLSKTVVGRRTARSAFLSIVGIICGFLTVICVQIAANSFSFTNPVLSCPEALSATSPPHHSKLVIIGIMTAAKFVDTRAYNVWKTWAQRIPGKVLFFVAENTYSIHDDMPLIRLKGVDDVYPPQKKSFAMMRWLSDNYLEEFDWFIRADDDLYIRGEQLET
;
A
#
# COMPACT_ATOMS: atom_id res chain seq x y z
N MET A 1 60.54 26.29 -36.51
CA MET A 1 60.16 24.92 -36.07
C MET A 1 59.03 24.90 -35.01
N LEU A 2 58.09 25.87 -34.98
CA LEU A 2 57.10 26.03 -33.89
C LEU A 2 55.61 25.98 -34.33
N ARG A 3 55.33 25.74 -35.61
CA ARG A 3 53.96 25.82 -36.17
C ARG A 3 53.20 24.48 -36.20
N LEU A 4 53.90 23.34 -36.13
CA LEU A 4 53.30 22.00 -36.15
C LEU A 4 52.82 21.52 -34.76
N SER A 5 53.44 22.00 -33.68
CA SER A 5 53.10 21.60 -32.30
C SER A 5 51.72 22.11 -31.85
N LYS A 6 51.38 23.37 -32.19
CA LYS A 6 50.09 23.99 -31.82
C LYS A 6 48.89 23.28 -32.45
N THR A 7 49.02 22.78 -33.67
CA THR A 7 47.95 22.09 -34.40
C THR A 7 47.67 20.70 -33.85
N VAL A 8 48.70 19.97 -33.43
CA VAL A 8 48.57 18.63 -32.81
C VAL A 8 47.98 18.73 -31.41
N VAL A 9 48.44 19.71 -30.62
CA VAL A 9 47.89 19.99 -29.29
C VAL A 9 46.41 20.39 -29.37
N GLY A 10 46.05 21.32 -30.26
CA GLY A 10 44.66 21.74 -30.46
C GLY A 10 43.72 20.61 -30.94
N ARG A 11 44.22 19.68 -31.76
CA ARG A 11 43.47 18.49 -32.17
C ARG A 11 43.25 17.49 -31.02
N ARG A 12 44.18 17.39 -30.08
CA ARG A 12 44.05 16.52 -28.90
C ARG A 12 43.08 17.10 -27.88
N THR A 13 43.18 18.40 -27.56
CA THR A 13 42.21 19.06 -26.66
C THR A 13 40.80 19.10 -27.24
N ALA A 14 40.64 19.29 -28.55
CA ALA A 14 39.33 19.22 -29.20
C ALA A 14 38.71 17.81 -29.14
N ARG A 15 39.52 16.75 -29.28
CA ARG A 15 39.05 15.36 -29.12
C ARG A 15 38.66 15.04 -27.68
N SER A 16 39.44 15.50 -26.70
CA SER A 16 39.11 15.32 -25.28
C SER A 16 37.84 16.10 -24.89
N ALA A 17 37.67 17.33 -25.36
CA ALA A 17 36.47 18.12 -25.12
C ALA A 17 35.22 17.49 -25.78
N PHE A 18 35.36 16.96 -27.00
CA PHE A 18 34.29 16.24 -27.68
C PHE A 18 33.86 14.98 -26.91
N LEU A 19 34.81 14.18 -26.42
CA LEU A 19 34.50 13.00 -25.62
C LEU A 19 33.80 13.35 -24.30
N SER A 20 34.20 14.44 -23.64
CA SER A 20 33.52 14.93 -22.44
C SER A 20 32.10 15.40 -22.72
N ILE A 21 31.87 16.13 -23.83
CA ILE A 21 30.53 16.59 -24.22
C ILE A 21 29.63 15.40 -24.57
N VAL A 22 30.13 14.42 -25.32
CA VAL A 22 29.38 13.19 -25.64
C VAL A 22 29.06 12.40 -24.37
N GLY A 23 30.00 12.30 -23.43
CA GLY A 23 29.77 11.65 -22.14
C GLY A 23 28.69 12.33 -21.30
N ILE A 24 28.70 13.67 -21.26
CA ILE A 24 27.69 14.48 -20.57
C ILE A 24 26.32 14.29 -21.22
N ILE A 25 26.22 14.38 -22.55
CA ILE A 25 24.96 14.19 -23.28
C ILE A 25 24.43 12.77 -23.06
N CYS A 26 25.28 11.76 -23.16
CA CYS A 26 24.89 10.36 -22.92
C CYS A 26 24.42 10.15 -21.48
N GLY A 27 25.10 10.75 -20.49
CA GLY A 27 24.71 10.71 -19.08
C GLY A 27 23.36 11.40 -18.81
N PHE A 28 23.11 12.57 -19.41
CA PHE A 28 21.81 13.22 -19.30
C PHE A 28 20.71 12.41 -19.97
N LEU A 29 20.97 11.82 -21.15
CA LEU A 29 20.01 10.98 -21.85
C LEU A 29 19.68 9.70 -21.07
N THR A 30 20.67 9.05 -20.43
CA THR A 30 20.41 7.87 -19.61
C THR A 30 19.61 8.21 -18.36
N VAL A 31 19.91 9.32 -17.68
CA VAL A 31 19.12 9.78 -16.52
C VAL A 31 17.70 10.14 -16.93
N ILE A 32 17.51 10.83 -18.06
CA ILE A 32 16.19 11.16 -18.60
C ILE A 32 15.43 9.89 -18.99
N CYS A 33 16.07 8.92 -19.66
CA CYS A 33 15.45 7.65 -20.00
C CYS A 33 15.08 6.83 -18.76
N VAL A 34 15.93 6.80 -17.73
CA VAL A 34 15.62 6.14 -16.45
C VAL A 34 14.49 6.86 -15.73
N GLN A 35 14.44 8.19 -15.76
CA GLN A 35 13.34 8.95 -15.16
C GLN A 35 12.03 8.73 -15.93
N ILE A 36 12.03 8.73 -17.27
CA ILE A 36 10.85 8.45 -18.10
C ILE A 36 10.41 7.00 -17.95
N ALA A 37 11.34 6.04 -17.90
CA ALA A 37 11.04 4.64 -17.65
C ALA A 37 10.52 4.43 -16.23
N ALA A 38 11.10 5.09 -15.23
CA ALA A 38 10.60 5.10 -13.86
C ALA A 38 9.27 5.83 -13.72
N ASN A 39 8.95 6.78 -14.61
CA ASN A 39 7.64 7.44 -14.67
C ASN A 39 6.61 6.63 -15.46
N SER A 40 7.06 5.76 -16.38
CA SER A 40 6.24 4.76 -17.08
C SER A 40 6.01 3.52 -16.20
N PHE A 41 6.95 3.26 -15.28
CA PHE A 41 6.89 2.25 -14.22
C PHE A 41 6.48 2.85 -12.87
N SER A 42 6.16 4.15 -12.85
CA SER A 42 5.26 4.68 -11.84
C SER A 42 3.97 3.96 -12.15
N PHE A 43 3.76 2.89 -11.37
CA PHE A 43 2.49 2.59 -10.76
C PHE A 43 1.70 3.88 -10.83
N THR A 44 0.73 3.96 -11.74
CA THR A 44 -0.36 4.87 -11.56
C THR A 44 -0.90 4.45 -10.19
N ASN A 45 -0.35 5.02 -9.12
CA ASN A 45 -1.13 5.35 -7.98
C ASN A 45 -2.21 6.19 -8.63
N PRO A 46 -3.45 5.72 -8.75
CA PRO A 46 -4.51 6.69 -8.77
C PRO A 46 -4.34 7.32 -7.39
N VAL A 47 -3.59 8.41 -7.33
CA VAL A 47 -3.91 9.46 -6.38
C VAL A 47 -5.34 9.74 -6.78
N LEU A 48 -6.26 9.12 -6.02
CA LEU A 48 -7.63 9.55 -5.96
C LEU A 48 -7.46 11.02 -5.61
N SER A 49 -7.52 11.88 -6.62
CA SER A 49 -7.77 13.29 -6.40
C SER A 49 -9.09 13.25 -5.66
N CYS A 50 -9.06 13.31 -4.33
CA CYS A 50 -10.26 13.57 -3.57
C CYS A 50 -10.79 14.86 -4.18
N PRO A 51 -11.93 14.83 -4.90
CA PRO A 51 -12.55 16.07 -5.27
C PRO A 51 -12.81 16.73 -3.92
N GLU A 52 -12.21 17.91 -3.77
CA GLU A 52 -12.56 18.90 -2.76
C GLU A 52 -14.01 18.72 -2.37
N ALA A 53 -14.23 18.38 -1.10
CA ALA A 53 -15.49 17.96 -0.51
C ALA A 53 -16.68 18.72 -1.14
N LEU A 54 -17.20 18.17 -2.23
CA LEU A 54 -18.43 18.64 -2.83
C LEU A 54 -19.48 18.32 -1.79
N SER A 55 -20.14 19.37 -1.32
CA SER A 55 -21.27 19.34 -0.42
C SER A 55 -22.31 18.33 -0.90
N ALA A 56 -22.12 17.07 -0.52
CA ALA A 56 -23.13 16.07 -0.63
C ALA A 56 -24.10 16.36 0.51
N THR A 57 -25.14 17.11 0.20
CA THR A 57 -26.42 17.01 0.90
C THR A 57 -26.95 15.60 0.62
N SER A 58 -26.32 14.58 1.22
CA SER A 58 -26.93 13.27 1.36
C SER A 58 -27.96 13.37 2.49
N PRO A 59 -29.12 12.71 2.38
CA PRO A 59 -30.00 12.50 3.53
C PRO A 59 -29.18 11.88 4.67
N PRO A 60 -29.55 12.04 5.96
CA PRO A 60 -28.73 11.60 7.08
C PRO A 60 -28.32 10.14 6.88
N HIS A 61 -27.08 9.95 6.45
CA HIS A 61 -26.52 8.64 6.21
C HIS A 61 -26.30 8.08 7.60
N HIS A 62 -27.05 7.05 7.96
CA HIS A 62 -26.84 6.36 9.23
C HIS A 62 -25.61 5.45 9.05
N SER A 63 -24.43 6.06 8.87
CA SER A 63 -23.16 5.35 8.84
C SER A 63 -22.97 4.61 10.16
N LYS A 64 -22.32 3.44 10.08
CA LYS A 64 -21.96 2.68 11.27
C LYS A 64 -20.63 3.24 11.78
N LEU A 65 -20.44 3.25 13.09
CA LEU A 65 -19.27 3.89 13.70
C LEU A 65 -17.94 3.37 13.15
N VAL A 66 -17.67 2.07 13.27
CA VAL A 66 -16.32 1.53 13.01
C VAL A 66 -16.33 0.16 12.34
N ILE A 67 -15.41 -0.02 11.39
CA ILE A 67 -15.02 -1.32 10.86
C ILE A 67 -13.58 -1.66 11.25
N ILE A 68 -13.40 -2.87 11.79
CA ILE A 68 -12.10 -3.36 12.27
C ILE A 68 -11.66 -4.52 11.37
N GLY A 69 -10.51 -4.35 10.70
CA GLY A 69 -9.81 -5.41 9.98
C GLY A 69 -8.73 -6.03 10.86
N ILE A 70 -8.93 -7.30 11.23
CA ILE A 70 -7.98 -8.07 12.03
C ILE A 70 -7.10 -8.91 11.13
N MET A 71 -5.80 -8.71 11.22
CA MET A 71 -4.77 -9.40 10.46
C MET A 71 -4.28 -10.62 11.21
N THR A 72 -4.37 -11.81 10.59
CA THR A 72 -3.92 -13.07 11.21
C THR A 72 -3.23 -13.97 10.20
N ALA A 73 -2.26 -14.77 10.64
CA ALA A 73 -1.58 -15.75 9.79
C ALA A 73 -2.32 -17.10 9.81
N ALA A 74 -2.13 -17.94 8.79
CA ALA A 74 -2.82 -19.23 8.65
C ALA A 74 -2.78 -20.10 9.92
N LYS A 75 -1.62 -20.15 10.58
CA LYS A 75 -1.41 -20.93 11.80
C LYS A 75 -2.16 -20.42 13.04
N PHE A 76 -2.68 -19.19 13.03
CA PHE A 76 -3.34 -18.54 14.17
C PHE A 76 -4.84 -18.33 13.98
N VAL A 77 -5.37 -18.68 12.81
CA VAL A 77 -6.79 -18.54 12.48
C VAL A 77 -7.67 -19.32 13.45
N ASP A 78 -7.39 -20.61 13.62
CA ASP A 78 -8.20 -21.52 14.44
C ASP A 78 -7.90 -21.41 15.95
N THR A 79 -7.02 -20.49 16.33
CA THR A 79 -6.65 -20.28 17.74
C THR A 79 -6.89 -18.84 18.16
N ARG A 80 -5.95 -17.94 17.86
CA ARG A 80 -6.00 -16.54 18.30
C ARG A 80 -7.17 -15.80 17.67
N ALA A 81 -7.28 -15.83 16.34
CA ALA A 81 -8.31 -15.10 15.63
C ALA A 81 -9.71 -15.60 16.02
N TYR A 82 -9.90 -16.92 16.12
CA TYR A 82 -11.15 -17.50 16.60
C TYR A 82 -11.51 -17.07 18.03
N ASN A 83 -10.54 -17.04 18.95
CA ASN A 83 -10.77 -16.59 20.32
C ASN A 83 -11.11 -15.09 20.38
N VAL A 84 -10.42 -14.26 19.59
CA VAL A 84 -10.77 -12.84 19.42
C VAL A 84 -12.20 -12.71 18.91
N TRP A 85 -12.57 -13.49 17.89
CA TRP A 85 -13.90 -13.50 17.32
C TRP A 85 -14.96 -13.87 18.33
N LYS A 86 -14.79 -14.95 19.11
CA LYS A 86 -15.76 -15.40 20.13
C LYS A 86 -15.84 -14.49 21.37
N THR A 87 -14.88 -13.58 21.55
CA THR A 87 -14.81 -12.71 22.74
C THR A 87 -15.12 -11.25 22.43
N TRP A 88 -14.11 -10.38 22.42
CA TRP A 88 -14.29 -8.94 22.41
C TRP A 88 -14.79 -8.41 21.06
N ALA A 89 -14.50 -9.12 19.96
CA ALA A 89 -14.98 -8.74 18.63
C ALA A 89 -16.53 -8.71 18.55
N GLN A 90 -17.23 -9.56 19.32
CA GLN A 90 -18.70 -9.56 19.38
C GLN A 90 -19.28 -8.33 20.08
N ARG A 91 -18.45 -7.57 20.82
CA ARG A 91 -18.88 -6.41 21.61
C ARG A 91 -18.50 -5.08 20.97
N ILE A 92 -17.99 -5.10 19.73
CA ILE A 92 -17.65 -3.89 19.00
C ILE A 92 -18.95 -3.27 18.44
N PRO A 93 -19.21 -1.96 18.65
CA PRO A 93 -20.34 -1.25 18.06
C PRO A 93 -20.09 -0.98 16.57
N GLY A 94 -19.98 -2.04 15.78
CA GLY A 94 -19.50 -1.97 14.40
C GLY A 94 -19.35 -3.34 13.76
N LYS A 95 -18.43 -3.45 12.80
CA LYS A 95 -18.15 -4.71 12.09
C LYS A 95 -16.71 -5.13 12.26
N VAL A 96 -16.49 -6.42 12.47
CA VAL A 96 -15.14 -7.01 12.56
C VAL A 96 -14.98 -8.05 11.47
N LEU A 97 -13.88 -7.97 10.74
CA LEU A 97 -13.51 -8.90 9.67
C LEU A 97 -12.10 -9.42 9.89
N PHE A 98 -11.87 -10.70 9.57
CA PHE A 98 -10.56 -11.33 9.71
C PHE A 98 -9.91 -11.50 8.34
N PHE A 99 -8.64 -11.12 8.21
CA PHE A 99 -7.92 -11.11 6.94
C PHE A 99 -6.73 -12.06 6.97
N VAL A 100 -6.70 -12.93 5.97
CA VAL A 100 -5.70 -14.00 5.81
C VAL A 100 -5.14 -14.04 4.40
N ALA A 101 -4.02 -14.76 4.24
CA ALA A 101 -3.47 -15.09 2.94
C ALA A 101 -4.46 -15.95 2.11
N GLU A 102 -4.27 -15.96 0.79
CA GLU A 102 -5.17 -16.62 -0.16
C GLU A 102 -5.39 -18.11 0.13
N ASN A 103 -4.31 -18.80 0.50
CA ASN A 103 -4.29 -20.26 0.70
C ASN A 103 -4.56 -20.68 2.16
N THR A 104 -5.17 -19.81 2.95
CA THR A 104 -5.49 -20.09 4.35
C THR A 104 -6.87 -20.72 4.47
N TYR A 105 -6.97 -21.81 5.23
CA TYR A 105 -8.22 -22.49 5.56
C TYR A 105 -8.43 -22.46 7.09
N SER A 106 -9.70 -22.46 7.51
CA SER A 106 -10.10 -22.53 8.91
C SER A 106 -11.06 -23.70 9.09
N ILE A 107 -11.09 -24.28 10.29
CA ILE A 107 -12.12 -25.24 10.69
C ILE A 107 -13.42 -24.54 11.15
N HIS A 108 -13.41 -23.21 11.24
CA HIS A 108 -14.52 -22.40 11.73
C HIS A 108 -15.21 -21.67 10.57
N ASP A 109 -16.17 -22.34 9.93
CA ASP A 109 -16.90 -21.81 8.77
C ASP A 109 -17.80 -20.61 9.11
N ASP A 110 -18.12 -20.41 10.38
CA ASP A 110 -18.93 -19.32 10.90
C ASP A 110 -18.15 -18.00 11.07
N MET A 111 -16.81 -18.04 11.02
CA MET A 111 -15.97 -16.87 11.22
C MET A 111 -15.93 -15.98 9.95
N PRO A 112 -16.08 -14.65 10.07
CA PRO A 112 -16.06 -13.74 8.91
C PRO A 112 -14.64 -13.54 8.37
N LEU A 113 -14.16 -14.55 7.63
CA LEU A 113 -12.81 -14.69 7.12
C LEU A 113 -12.70 -14.24 5.65
N ILE A 114 -11.85 -13.26 5.39
CA ILE A 114 -11.53 -12.71 4.07
C ILE A 114 -10.14 -13.17 3.63
N ARG A 115 -10.08 -13.86 2.49
CA ARG A 115 -8.83 -14.33 1.87
C ARG A 115 -8.36 -13.30 0.83
N LEU A 116 -7.19 -12.71 1.08
CA LEU A 116 -6.61 -11.69 0.19
C LEU A 116 -5.85 -12.36 -0.96
N LYS A 117 -6.30 -12.12 -2.19
CA LYS A 117 -5.69 -12.69 -3.41
C LYS A 117 -4.26 -12.18 -3.62
N GLY A 118 -3.35 -13.09 -3.99
CA GLY A 118 -1.96 -12.76 -4.30
C GLY A 118 -1.14 -12.31 -3.09
N VAL A 119 -1.61 -12.59 -1.87
CA VAL A 119 -0.93 -12.24 -0.62
C VAL A 119 -0.55 -13.50 0.13
N ASP A 120 0.70 -13.54 0.60
CA ASP A 120 1.26 -14.61 1.43
C ASP A 120 1.44 -14.16 2.89
N ASP A 121 1.78 -15.12 3.75
CA ASP A 121 2.06 -14.89 5.18
C ASP A 121 3.56 -14.63 5.43
N VAL A 122 4.32 -14.21 4.42
CA VAL A 122 5.77 -13.96 4.54
C VAL A 122 6.01 -12.67 5.31
N TYR A 123 6.90 -12.74 6.31
CA TYR A 123 7.33 -11.58 7.09
C TYR A 123 8.45 -10.82 6.35
N PRO A 124 8.42 -9.48 6.26
CA PRO A 124 7.50 -8.53 6.92
C PRO A 124 6.16 -8.32 6.19
N PRO A 125 5.03 -8.19 6.91
CA PRO A 125 3.68 -8.26 6.36
C PRO A 125 3.17 -6.93 5.77
N GLN A 126 4.00 -6.26 4.97
CA GLN A 126 3.64 -4.96 4.38
C GLN A 126 2.54 -5.12 3.32
N LYS A 127 2.73 -6.06 2.39
CA LYS A 127 1.80 -6.32 1.28
C LYS A 127 0.39 -6.68 1.79
N LYS A 128 0.32 -7.48 2.84
CA LYS A 128 -0.94 -7.93 3.43
C LYS A 128 -1.71 -6.78 4.10
N SER A 129 -1.01 -5.93 4.85
CA SER A 129 -1.65 -4.80 5.54
C SER A 129 -2.23 -3.79 4.54
N PHE A 130 -1.51 -3.47 3.47
CA PHE A 130 -2.01 -2.59 2.41
C PHE A 130 -3.17 -3.23 1.63
N ALA A 131 -3.08 -4.53 1.30
CA ALA A 131 -4.16 -5.24 0.62
C ALA A 131 -5.45 -5.28 1.46
N MET A 132 -5.34 -5.45 2.78
CA MET A 132 -6.48 -5.36 3.70
C MET A 132 -7.12 -3.97 3.67
N MET A 133 -6.34 -2.91 3.86
CA MET A 133 -6.88 -1.54 3.89
C MET A 133 -7.54 -1.17 2.58
N ARG A 134 -6.94 -1.55 1.45
CA ARG A 134 -7.56 -1.40 0.12
C ARG A 134 -8.88 -2.14 0.05
N TRP A 135 -8.93 -3.40 0.47
CA TRP A 135 -10.16 -4.19 0.44
C TRP A 135 -11.26 -3.54 1.28
N LEU A 136 -10.93 -3.06 2.49
CA LEU A 136 -11.89 -2.36 3.34
C LEU A 136 -12.41 -1.08 2.66
N SER A 137 -11.53 -0.28 2.06
CA SER A 137 -11.92 0.91 1.31
C SER A 137 -12.84 0.55 0.14
N ASP A 138 -12.46 -0.44 -0.67
CA ASP A 138 -13.22 -0.82 -1.86
C ASP A 138 -14.64 -1.33 -1.53
N ASN A 139 -14.88 -1.81 -0.30
CA ASN A 139 -16.15 -2.42 0.10
C ASN A 139 -16.97 -1.62 1.11
N TYR A 140 -16.35 -0.76 1.93
CA TYR A 140 -17.00 -0.16 3.11
C TYR A 140 -16.74 1.34 3.28
N LEU A 141 -16.05 2.01 2.35
CA LEU A 141 -15.69 3.43 2.44
C LEU A 141 -16.87 4.36 2.74
N GLU A 142 -18.05 4.06 2.20
CA GLU A 142 -19.25 4.89 2.34
C GLU A 142 -20.19 4.41 3.48
N GLU A 143 -19.90 3.24 4.08
CA GLU A 143 -20.75 2.63 5.11
C GLU A 143 -20.30 2.94 6.54
N PHE A 144 -19.00 3.17 6.75
CA PHE A 144 -18.40 3.34 8.07
C PHE A 144 -17.58 4.62 8.17
N ASP A 145 -17.64 5.28 9.33
CA ASP A 145 -16.90 6.52 9.56
C ASP A 145 -15.41 6.25 9.86
N TRP A 146 -15.11 5.15 10.56
CA TRP A 146 -13.77 4.82 11.02
C TRP A 146 -13.30 3.43 10.59
N PHE A 147 -12.02 3.35 10.22
CA PHE A 147 -11.33 2.12 9.84
C PHE A 147 -10.21 1.85 10.84
N ILE A 148 -10.23 0.67 11.45
CA ILE A 148 -9.17 0.23 12.37
C ILE A 148 -8.48 -1.00 11.81
N ARG A 149 -7.15 -0.97 11.78
CA ARG A 149 -6.30 -2.16 11.58
C ARG A 149 -5.87 -2.70 12.94
N ALA A 150 -6.04 -4.01 13.14
CA ALA A 150 -5.62 -4.70 14.36
C ALA A 150 -4.92 -6.02 14.02
N ASP A 151 -4.10 -6.52 14.93
CA ASP A 151 -3.49 -7.85 14.86
C ASP A 151 -4.25 -8.84 15.78
N ASP A 152 -4.02 -10.14 15.61
CA ASP A 152 -4.76 -11.21 16.31
C ASP A 152 -4.41 -11.43 17.79
N ASP A 153 -3.43 -10.70 18.31
CA ASP A 153 -2.96 -10.74 19.70
C ASP A 153 -3.33 -9.48 20.51
N LEU A 154 -4.22 -8.64 19.96
CA LEU A 154 -4.72 -7.42 20.60
C LEU A 154 -6.07 -7.64 21.31
N TYR A 155 -6.38 -6.69 22.20
CA TYR A 155 -7.69 -6.56 22.85
C TYR A 155 -8.21 -5.12 22.70
N ILE A 156 -9.45 -4.98 22.25
CA ILE A 156 -10.14 -3.68 22.14
C ILE A 156 -11.39 -3.71 23.02
N ARG A 157 -11.56 -2.65 23.82
CA ARG A 157 -12.74 -2.47 24.66
C ARG A 157 -13.83 -1.71 23.88
N GLY A 158 -14.70 -2.44 23.20
CA GLY A 158 -15.74 -1.87 22.32
C GLY A 158 -16.66 -0.85 23.00
N GLU A 159 -16.97 -1.06 24.28
CA GLU A 159 -17.82 -0.16 25.09
C GLU A 159 -17.25 1.25 25.28
N GLN A 160 -15.97 1.49 24.96
CA GLN A 160 -15.30 2.78 25.11
C GLN A 160 -15.02 3.48 23.76
N LEU A 161 -15.52 2.96 22.64
CA LEU A 161 -15.27 3.54 21.32
C LEU A 161 -16.19 4.71 20.96
N GLU A 162 -17.36 4.81 21.60
CA GLU A 162 -18.32 5.90 21.40
C GLU A 162 -18.75 6.35 22.80
N THR A 163 -18.21 7.48 23.26
CA THR A 163 -18.53 8.10 24.54
C THR A 163 -18.77 9.58 24.33
#